data_AF-A0AAQ4EQJ0-F1
#
_entry.id   AF-A0AAQ4EQJ0-F1
#
_cell.length_a   1.000
_cell.length_b   1.000
_cell.length_c   1.000
_cell.angle_alpha   90.00
_cell.angle_beta   90.00
_cell.angle_gamma   90.00
#
_symmetry.space_group_name_H-M   'P 1'
#
loop_
_entity.id
_entity.type
_entity.pdbx_description
1 polymer ?
#
loop_
_entity_poly.entity_id
_entity_poly.type
_entity_poly.pdbx_seq_one_letter_code
_entity_poly.pdbx_strand_id
1 'polypeptide(L)'
;MCTPEPGPVFRRSLFGKHLSASSEDTGVSPRTVAKIKAERLCGPLAHPKKRPHDVKISSSRTVKNESFTVHAIRLKVHSMYAKREVPTLDSVRKAVNEDDDLPNFKKTTLWRLMKDVTAGDQGILKTGQVHHLPR
;
A
#
# COMPACT_ATOMS: atom_id res chain seq x y z
N MET A 1 -28.23 -14.93 -9.15
CA MET A 1 -28.84 -13.69 -9.70
C MET A 1 -30.10 -13.43 -8.90
N CYS A 2 -30.23 -12.28 -8.23
CA CYS A 2 -31.45 -11.97 -7.48
C CYS A 2 -32.57 -11.65 -8.47
N THR A 3 -33.57 -12.51 -8.54
CA THR A 3 -34.82 -12.21 -9.25
C THR A 3 -35.64 -11.28 -8.37
N PRO A 4 -35.99 -10.07 -8.83
CA PRO A 4 -36.91 -9.23 -8.06
C PRO A 4 -38.28 -9.92 -8.06
N GLU A 5 -38.79 -10.24 -6.86
CA GLU A 5 -40.19 -10.61 -6.68
C GLU A 5 -41.09 -9.52 -7.29
N PRO A 6 -42.10 -9.88 -8.11
CA PRO A 6 -42.95 -8.91 -8.76
C PRO A 6 -43.85 -8.24 -7.72
N GLY A 7 -43.32 -7.18 -7.11
CA GLY A 7 -44.09 -6.27 -6.27
C GLY A 7 -45.18 -5.55 -7.06
N PRO A 8 -46.15 -4.93 -6.37
CA PRO A 8 -47.27 -4.26 -7.02
C PRO A 8 -46.78 -3.24 -8.04
N VAL A 9 -47.37 -3.26 -9.24
CA VAL A 9 -47.07 -2.38 -10.37
C VAL A 9 -47.30 -0.91 -10.00
N PHE A 10 -46.29 -0.29 -9.41
CA PHE A 10 -46.30 1.12 -9.06
C PHE A 10 -46.20 1.94 -10.33
N ARG A 11 -47.19 2.82 -10.60
CA ARG A 11 -47.21 3.66 -11.81
C ARG A 11 -45.87 4.41 -11.96
N ARG A 12 -45.18 4.22 -13.09
CA ARG A 12 -43.88 4.86 -13.39
C ARG A 12 -43.88 6.38 -13.18
N SER A 13 -45.01 7.04 -13.40
CA SER A 13 -45.16 8.49 -13.24
C SER A 13 -45.11 8.99 -11.79
N LEU A 14 -45.61 8.19 -10.83
CA LEU A 14 -45.57 8.56 -9.41
C LEU A 14 -44.16 8.35 -8.84
N PHE A 15 -43.45 7.34 -9.33
CA PHE A 15 -42.08 7.03 -8.90
C PHE A 15 -41.11 8.19 -9.13
N GLY A 16 -41.22 8.88 -10.26
CA GLY A 16 -40.37 10.04 -10.57
C GLY A 16 -40.56 11.22 -9.61
N LYS A 17 -41.82 11.52 -9.23
CA LYS A 17 -42.15 12.63 -8.31
C LYS A 17 -41.62 12.37 -6.89
N HIS A 18 -41.69 11.13 -6.42
CA HIS A 18 -41.14 10.79 -5.11
C HIS A 18 -39.62 10.84 -5.08
N LEU A 19 -38.95 10.47 -6.19
CA LEU A 19 -37.50 10.57 -6.30
C LEU A 19 -37.00 12.02 -6.30
N SER A 20 -37.70 12.94 -6.97
CA SER A 20 -37.33 14.37 -6.96
C SER A 20 -37.52 14.98 -5.58
N ALA A 21 -38.67 14.73 -4.93
CA ALA A 21 -38.92 15.22 -3.57
C ALA A 21 -37.86 14.72 -2.57
N SER A 22 -37.57 13.40 -2.55
CA SER A 22 -36.53 12.86 -1.68
C SER A 22 -35.13 13.41 -1.99
N SER A 23 -34.86 13.78 -3.24
CA SER A 23 -33.59 14.39 -3.65
C SER A 23 -33.46 15.82 -3.13
N GLU A 24 -34.54 16.60 -3.23
CA GLU A 24 -34.62 17.98 -2.72
C GLU A 24 -34.44 18.02 -1.20
N ASP A 25 -35.12 17.13 -0.47
CA ASP A 25 -35.05 17.07 1.00
C ASP A 25 -33.67 16.63 1.52
N THR A 26 -33.01 15.69 0.82
CA THR A 26 -31.75 15.09 1.29
C THR A 26 -30.50 15.71 0.65
N GLY A 27 -30.66 16.54 -0.38
CA GLY A 27 -29.56 17.09 -1.17
C GLY A 27 -28.77 16.03 -1.96
N VAL A 28 -29.31 14.83 -2.14
CA VAL A 28 -28.66 13.70 -2.83
C VAL A 28 -29.27 13.54 -4.21
N SER A 29 -28.46 13.22 -5.24
CA SER A 29 -28.99 13.12 -6.61
C SER A 29 -30.12 12.07 -6.74
N PRO A 30 -31.15 12.30 -7.59
CA PRO A 30 -32.25 11.35 -7.75
C PRO A 30 -31.78 9.96 -8.21
N ARG A 31 -30.69 9.91 -8.97
CA ARG A 31 -30.07 8.67 -9.45
C ARG A 31 -29.44 7.87 -8.30
N THR A 32 -28.83 8.54 -7.34
CA THR A 32 -28.28 7.90 -6.14
C THR A 32 -29.40 7.36 -5.26
N VAL A 33 -30.48 8.11 -5.06
CA VAL A 33 -31.66 7.65 -4.30
C VAL A 33 -32.28 6.40 -4.95
N ALA A 34 -32.47 6.39 -6.27
CA ALA A 34 -32.97 5.23 -7.01
C ALA A 34 -32.05 4.00 -6.86
N LYS A 35 -30.73 4.21 -6.89
CA LYS A 35 -29.72 3.17 -6.70
C LYS A 35 -29.75 2.59 -5.28
N ILE A 36 -29.79 3.44 -4.25
CA ILE A 36 -29.89 3.00 -2.84
C ILE A 36 -31.18 2.19 -2.62
N LYS A 37 -32.31 2.62 -3.19
CA LYS A 37 -33.56 1.88 -3.11
C LYS A 37 -33.45 0.50 -3.76
N ALA A 38 -32.86 0.40 -4.95
CA ALA A 38 -32.64 -0.87 -5.64
C ALA A 38 -31.73 -1.82 -4.84
N GLU A 39 -30.64 -1.29 -4.27
CA GLU A 39 -29.73 -2.05 -3.40
C GLU A 39 -30.43 -2.55 -2.13
N ARG A 40 -31.30 -1.73 -1.52
CA ARG A 40 -32.08 -2.11 -0.33
C ARG A 40 -33.10 -3.21 -0.61
N LEU A 41 -33.70 -3.22 -1.80
CA LEU A 41 -34.61 -4.28 -2.23
C LEU A 41 -33.87 -5.60 -2.46
N CYS A 42 -32.60 -5.54 -2.85
CA CYS A 42 -31.76 -6.70 -3.08
C CYS A 42 -31.17 -7.29 -1.79
N GLY A 43 -31.19 -6.55 -0.67
CA GLY A 43 -30.69 -7.02 0.63
C GLY A 43 -30.38 -5.89 1.62
N PRO A 44 -29.72 -6.20 2.75
CA PRO A 44 -29.16 -5.18 3.64
C PRO A 44 -28.17 -4.29 2.87
N LEU A 45 -28.25 -2.97 3.08
CA LEU A 45 -27.32 -2.03 2.44
C LEU A 45 -25.89 -2.35 2.86
N ALA A 46 -25.00 -2.49 1.88
CA ALA A 46 -23.59 -2.65 2.15
C ALA A 46 -23.02 -1.35 2.70
N HIS A 47 -22.35 -1.43 3.85
CA HIS A 47 -21.58 -0.30 4.35
C HIS A 47 -20.45 0.03 3.37
N PRO A 48 -20.11 1.32 3.17
CA PRO A 48 -18.95 1.69 2.37
C PRO A 48 -17.72 0.95 2.90
N LYS A 49 -17.18 0.04 2.10
CA LYS A 49 -15.98 -0.69 2.49
C LYS A 49 -14.87 0.35 2.60
N LYS A 50 -14.40 0.61 3.82
CA LYS A 50 -13.19 1.41 4.02
C LYS A 50 -12.14 0.78 3.12
N ARG A 51 -11.59 1.55 2.17
CA ARG A 51 -10.35 1.14 1.53
C ARG A 51 -9.39 0.93 2.69
N PRO A 52 -8.88 -0.28 2.92
CA PRO A 52 -7.99 -0.48 4.04
C PRO A 52 -6.78 0.42 3.77
N HIS A 53 -6.66 1.48 4.56
CA HIS A 53 -5.46 2.33 4.57
C HIS A 53 -4.21 1.48 4.85
N ASP A 54 -4.42 0.28 5.41
CA ASP A 54 -3.41 -0.64 5.91
C ASP A 54 -3.37 -2.02 5.23
N VAL A 55 -3.93 -2.19 4.02
CA VAL A 55 -3.44 -3.29 3.14
C VAL A 55 -2.09 -2.85 2.55
N LYS A 56 -1.12 -2.68 3.44
CA LYS A 56 0.29 -2.42 3.12
C LYS A 56 1.16 -3.67 3.25
N ILE A 57 0.60 -4.80 3.68
CA ILE A 57 1.41 -5.94 4.13
C ILE A 57 1.85 -6.87 2.99
N SER A 58 1.15 -6.94 1.84
CA SER A 58 1.58 -7.83 0.74
C SER A 58 2.43 -7.17 -0.36
N SER A 59 2.65 -5.84 -0.30
CA SER A 59 3.41 -5.11 -1.32
C SER A 59 4.60 -4.32 -0.79
N SER A 60 4.94 -4.49 0.49
CA SER A 60 6.20 -3.98 1.02
C SER A 60 7.35 -4.55 0.20
N ARG A 61 8.26 -3.70 -0.26
CA ARG A 61 9.37 -4.11 -1.15
C ARG A 61 10.30 -5.11 -0.47
N THR A 62 10.38 -5.04 0.85
CA THR A 62 11.08 -5.99 1.73
C THR A 62 10.41 -7.37 1.76
N VAL A 63 9.10 -7.46 1.49
CA VAL A 63 8.35 -8.73 1.42
C VAL A 63 8.43 -9.33 0.01
N LYS A 64 8.58 -8.49 -1.01
CA LYS A 64 8.74 -8.93 -2.41
C LYS A 64 10.15 -9.41 -2.74
N ASN A 65 11.16 -8.81 -2.10
CA ASN A 65 12.53 -9.26 -2.21
C ASN A 65 12.82 -10.27 -1.12
N GLU A 66 13.58 -11.31 -1.44
CA GLU A 66 14.00 -12.30 -0.46
C GLU A 66 14.77 -11.62 0.68
N SER A 67 14.52 -12.06 1.93
CA SER A 67 15.18 -11.52 3.12
C SER A 67 16.70 -11.59 3.02
N PHE A 68 17.23 -12.62 2.35
CA PHE A 68 18.64 -12.78 2.04
C PHE A 68 19.19 -11.62 1.20
N THR A 69 18.49 -11.25 0.13
CA THR A 69 18.88 -10.17 -0.77
C THR A 69 18.96 -8.83 -0.06
N VAL A 70 17.98 -8.56 0.82
CA VAL A 70 17.95 -7.34 1.64
C VAL A 70 19.15 -7.31 2.61
N HIS A 71 19.48 -8.44 3.22
CA HIS A 71 20.62 -8.58 4.11
C HIS A 71 21.95 -8.38 3.38
N ALA A 72 22.11 -8.97 2.20
CA ALA A 72 23.32 -8.82 1.38
C ALA A 72 23.57 -7.36 0.98
N ILE A 73 22.52 -6.61 0.58
CA ILE A 73 22.62 -5.18 0.31
C ILE A 73 23.06 -4.40 1.56
N ARG A 74 22.52 -4.74 2.74
CA ARG A 74 22.95 -4.12 4.02
C ARG A 74 24.44 -4.35 4.29
N LEU A 75 24.92 -5.58 4.13
CA LEU A 75 26.33 -5.93 4.32
C LEU A 75 27.23 -5.16 3.35
N LYS A 76 26.83 -5.04 2.08
CA LYS A 76 27.60 -4.28 1.09
C LYS A 76 27.72 -2.80 1.48
N VAL A 77 26.60 -2.17 1.83
CA VAL A 77 26.61 -0.78 2.34
C VAL A 77 27.49 -0.64 3.59
N HIS A 78 27.39 -1.58 4.54
CA HIS A 78 28.19 -1.55 5.76
C HIS A 78 29.69 -1.71 5.48
N SER A 79 30.07 -2.57 4.55
CA SER A 79 31.47 -2.76 4.15
C SER A 79 32.08 -1.50 3.51
N MET A 80 31.28 -0.69 2.80
CA MET A 80 31.74 0.61 2.28
C MET A 80 32.00 1.60 3.41
N TYR A 81 31.11 1.66 4.41
CA TYR A 81 31.34 2.48 5.61
C TYR A 81 32.60 2.04 6.37
N ALA A 82 32.86 0.73 6.49
CA ALA A 82 34.06 0.21 7.14
C ALA A 82 35.35 0.64 6.42
N LYS A 83 35.29 0.76 5.08
CA LYS A 83 36.38 1.28 4.23
C LYS A 83 36.50 2.82 4.25
N ARG A 84 35.67 3.53 5.02
CA ARG A 84 35.57 5.00 5.05
C ARG A 84 35.18 5.62 3.70
N GLU A 85 34.51 4.85 2.85
CA GLU A 85 33.95 5.34 1.59
C GLU A 85 32.48 5.72 1.78
N VAL A 86 32.03 6.80 1.14
CA VAL A 86 30.60 7.19 1.20
C VAL A 86 29.80 6.27 0.28
N PRO A 87 28.85 5.47 0.81
CA PRO A 87 28.06 4.55 0.00
C PRO A 87 27.07 5.35 -0.85
N THR A 88 27.49 5.64 -2.08
CA THR A 88 26.68 6.30 -3.08
C THR A 88 25.80 5.25 -3.76
N LEU A 89 24.61 5.64 -4.21
CA LEU A 89 23.69 4.71 -4.88
C LEU A 89 24.34 4.01 -6.09
N ASP A 90 25.19 4.71 -6.84
CA ASP A 90 25.87 4.14 -8.00
C ASP A 90 27.01 3.19 -7.62
N SER A 91 27.75 3.46 -6.54
CA SER A 91 28.80 2.55 -6.07
C SER A 91 28.19 1.26 -5.50
N VAL A 92 27.11 1.38 -4.72
CA VAL A 92 26.38 0.22 -4.19
C VAL A 92 25.75 -0.59 -5.32
N ARG A 93 25.15 0.08 -6.32
CA ARG A 93 24.56 -0.61 -7.48
C ARG A 93 25.61 -1.40 -8.26
N LYS A 94 26.80 -0.80 -8.47
CA LYS A 94 27.89 -1.49 -9.15
C LYS A 94 28.32 -2.73 -8.38
N ALA A 95 28.61 -2.58 -7.08
CA ALA A 95 29.02 -3.69 -6.23
C ALA A 95 27.99 -4.82 -6.16
N VAL A 96 26.70 -4.48 -6.10
CA VAL A 96 25.61 -5.48 -6.05
C VAL A 96 25.40 -6.17 -7.40
N ASN A 97 25.57 -5.46 -8.52
CA ASN A 97 25.40 -6.04 -9.85
C ASN A 97 26.62 -6.83 -10.33
N GLU A 98 27.78 -6.65 -9.68
CA GLU A 98 29.00 -7.43 -9.92
C GLU A 98 29.01 -8.76 -9.16
N ASP A 99 28.19 -8.90 -8.10
CA ASP A 99 28.04 -10.16 -7.36
C ASP A 99 27.08 -11.10 -8.13
N ASP A 100 27.58 -12.25 -8.61
CA ASP A 100 26.77 -13.23 -9.35
C ASP A 100 25.64 -13.86 -8.51
N ASP A 101 25.78 -13.85 -7.18
CA ASP A 101 24.79 -14.37 -6.22
C ASP A 101 23.59 -13.42 -6.01
N LEU A 102 23.67 -12.18 -6.48
CA LEU A 102 22.61 -11.18 -6.31
C LEU A 102 21.94 -10.84 -7.65
N PRO A 103 20.61 -10.64 -7.65
CA PRO A 103 19.91 -10.24 -8.84
C PRO A 103 20.27 -8.79 -9.22
N ASN A 104 20.32 -8.50 -10.52
CA ASN A 104 20.60 -7.15 -11.01
C ASN A 104 19.48 -6.16 -10.63
N PHE A 105 19.83 -5.05 -9.99
CA PHE A 105 18.88 -4.01 -9.58
C PHE A 105 18.89 -2.77 -10.47
N LYS A 106 17.68 -2.26 -10.73
CA LYS A 106 17.48 -0.89 -11.22
C LYS A 106 17.80 0.12 -10.11
N LYS A 107 18.36 1.27 -10.50
CA LYS A 107 18.76 2.37 -9.60
C LYS A 107 17.64 2.81 -8.65
N THR A 108 16.42 2.97 -9.16
CA THR A 108 15.25 3.38 -8.37
C THR A 108 14.80 2.32 -7.36
N THR A 109 14.88 1.04 -7.73
CA THR A 109 14.55 -0.08 -6.84
C THR A 109 15.58 -0.18 -5.72
N LEU A 110 16.87 -0.15 -6.06
CA LEU A 110 17.94 -0.20 -5.07
C LEU A 110 17.88 0.97 -4.10
N TRP A 111 17.62 2.20 -4.57
CA TRP A 111 17.49 3.36 -3.68
C TRP A 111 16.37 3.19 -2.66
N ARG A 112 15.23 2.66 -3.08
CA ARG A 112 14.09 2.38 -2.20
C ARG A 112 14.45 1.32 -1.17
N LEU A 113 15.07 0.21 -1.60
CA LEU A 113 15.53 -0.85 -0.70
C LEU A 113 16.55 -0.35 0.30
N MET A 114 17.54 0.41 -0.17
CA MET A 114 18.59 0.97 0.67
C MET A 114 17.99 1.90 1.72
N LYS A 115 17.03 2.77 1.33
CA LYS A 115 16.29 3.60 2.28
C LYS A 115 15.55 2.79 3.33
N ASP A 116 14.87 1.72 2.93
CA ASP A 116 14.11 0.86 3.83
C ASP A 116 15.04 0.11 4.81
N VAL A 117 16.22 -0.34 4.34
CA VAL A 117 17.24 -1.04 5.14
C VAL A 117 18.00 -0.11 6.10
N THR A 118 18.44 1.06 5.64
CA THR A 118 19.25 1.98 6.44
C THR A 118 18.39 2.83 7.39
N ALA A 119 17.11 3.07 7.07
CA ALA A 119 16.21 3.79 7.97
C ALA A 119 15.67 2.90 9.10
N GLY A 120 15.60 1.58 8.90
CA GLY A 120 15.15 0.61 9.91
C GLY A 120 16.13 0.40 11.08
N ASP A 121 17.41 0.76 10.91
CA ASP A 121 18.46 0.60 11.94
C ASP A 121 18.43 1.69 13.04
N GLN A 122 17.53 2.68 12.94
CA GLN A 122 17.34 3.71 13.99
C GLN A 122 16.78 3.15 15.31
N GLY A 123 16.48 1.85 15.38
CA GLY A 123 16.12 1.15 16.62
C GLY A 123 17.31 0.69 17.47
N ILE A 124 18.52 0.55 16.89
CA ILE A 124 19.70 -0.01 17.60
C ILE A 124 20.60 1.09 18.17
N LEU A 125 20.54 2.32 17.64
CA LEU A 125 21.35 3.45 18.15
C LEU A 125 20.69 4.21 19.31
N LYS A 126 19.56 3.71 19.86
CA LYS A 126 18.91 4.29 21.06
C LYS A 126 19.33 3.67 22.38
N THR A 127 20.06 2.56 22.38
CA THR A 127 20.74 2.06 23.58
C THR A 127 22.15 2.63 23.61
N GLY A 128 22.34 3.65 24.44
CA GLY A 128 23.64 4.27 24.70
C GLY A 128 24.62 3.31 25.38
N GLN A 129 25.26 2.45 24.59
CA GLN A 129 26.51 1.81 24.98
C GLN A 129 27.56 2.06 23.90
N VAL A 130 28.40 3.04 24.18
CA VAL A 130 29.68 3.27 23.51
C VAL A 130 30.64 2.14 23.87
N HIS A 131 30.64 1.06 23.09
CA HIS A 131 31.74 0.10 23.14
C HIS A 131 32.85 0.56 22.19
N HIS A 132 33.96 0.97 22.78
CA HIS A 132 35.22 1.27 22.09
C HIS A 132 35.74 -0.01 21.41
N LEU A 133 35.82 -0.02 20.08
CA LEU A 133 36.52 -1.08 19.34
C LEU A 133 38.04 -0.81 19.40
N PRO A 134 38.87 -1.81 19.75
CA PRO A 134 40.32 -1.67 19.67
C PRO A 134 40.77 -1.63 18.21
N ARG A 135 41.86 -0.89 17.97
CA ARG A 135 42.55 -0.77 16.69
C ARG A 135 43.36 -2.02 16.35
#